data_AF-A0A1W9SVT9-F1
#
_entry.id   AF-A0A1W9SVT9-F1
#
_cell.length_a   1.000
_cell.length_b   1.000
_cell.length_c   1.000
_cell.angle_alpha   90.00
_cell.angle_beta   90.00
_cell.angle_gamma   90.00
#
_symmetry.space_group_name_H-M   'P 1'
#
loop_
_entity.id
_entity.type
_entity.pdbx_description
1 polymer ?
#
loop_
_entity_poly.entity_id
_entity_poly.type
_entity_poly.pdbx_seq_one_letter_code
_entity_poly.pdbx_strand_id
1 'polypeptide(L)'
;MLRNEHLVGVPAAKTALEEIAVQIAASHVDIGLKERTFNDRFKNVVLYVNKIDLKERKLLDIFIEDKRKPDVVSTVVAPEGRLLSEPGKFIFHLMLSNGTIHQTNLKKKSATAIRFGTYNLSLDMSKDMARDGRRHKSREEMSIGELRGFIDSHRERDKAYYDAQIILHRRFSIPVACLALGLLAFPLGIQSRTTRRSFGLILCLFFFLLYYLLLTAGYAFGENGAYPPVIGMWLPNILTVSVGLYFLLQAARERTLVIETVVQLLVRAFSRLKRFQRRRRHVHSR
;
A
#
# COMPACT_ATOMS: atom_id res chain seq x y z
N MET A 1 32.01 5.07 8.86
CA MET A 1 31.19 6.31 8.83
C MET A 1 29.76 5.89 9.19
N LEU A 2 29.55 5.70 10.50
CA LEU A 2 28.35 5.12 11.10
C LEU A 2 27.54 6.28 11.69
N ARG A 3 26.37 6.60 11.14
CA ARG A 3 25.42 7.49 11.83
C ARG A 3 23.99 7.31 11.30
N ASN A 4 23.07 7.14 12.24
CA ASN A 4 21.59 7.15 12.13
C ASN A 4 20.87 5.79 12.07
N GLU A 5 21.23 4.84 12.93
CA GLU A 5 20.60 3.50 12.96
C GLU A 5 19.23 3.42 13.68
N HIS A 6 18.77 4.44 14.41
CA HIS A 6 17.61 4.27 15.31
C HIS A 6 16.25 4.81 14.83
N LEU A 7 16.13 5.30 13.58
CA LEU A 7 14.84 5.74 12.99
C LEU A 7 14.50 5.05 11.66
N VAL A 8 15.24 3.99 11.32
CA VAL A 8 15.21 3.29 10.01
C VAL A 8 14.55 1.91 10.09
N GLY A 9 14.13 1.45 11.28
CA GLY A 9 13.73 0.06 11.49
C GLY A 9 12.59 -0.43 10.58
N VAL A 10 11.54 0.37 10.41
CA VAL A 10 10.39 -0.01 9.56
C VAL A 10 10.72 -0.04 8.08
N PRO A 11 11.32 1.02 7.47
CA PRO A 11 11.69 0.96 6.06
C PRO A 11 12.79 -0.08 5.79
N ALA A 12 13.82 -0.18 6.64
CA ALA A 12 14.90 -1.15 6.47
C ALA A 12 14.39 -2.60 6.57
N ALA A 13 13.50 -2.90 7.53
CA ALA A 13 12.90 -4.22 7.64
C ALA A 13 12.02 -4.55 6.43
N LYS A 14 11.24 -3.59 5.94
CA LYS A 14 10.38 -3.80 4.77
C LYS A 14 11.19 -4.00 3.49
N THR A 15 12.25 -3.22 3.27
CA THR A 15 13.17 -3.39 2.13
C THR A 15 13.93 -4.71 2.23
N ALA A 16 14.42 -5.10 3.41
CA ALA A 16 15.06 -6.40 3.60
C ALA A 16 14.10 -7.57 3.33
N LEU A 17 12.83 -7.44 3.73
CA LEU A 17 11.80 -8.45 3.47
C LEU A 17 11.50 -8.55 1.97
N GLU A 18 11.42 -7.42 1.25
CA GLU A 18 11.28 -7.39 -0.19
C GLU A 18 12.48 -8.00 -0.91
N GLU A 19 13.70 -7.73 -0.46
CA GLU A 19 14.93 -8.35 -0.99
C GLU A 19 14.94 -9.86 -0.79
N ILE A 20 14.55 -10.32 0.41
CA ILE A 20 14.43 -11.76 0.70
C ILE A 20 13.33 -12.38 -0.17
N ALA A 21 12.17 -11.74 -0.32
CA ALA A 21 11.08 -12.23 -1.16
C ALA A 21 11.49 -12.31 -2.64
N VAL A 22 12.22 -11.31 -3.11
CA VAL A 22 12.86 -11.27 -4.43
C VAL A 22 13.86 -12.41 -4.60
N GLN A 23 14.72 -12.62 -3.61
CA GLN A 23 15.77 -13.64 -3.65
C GLN A 23 15.16 -15.05 -3.62
N ILE A 24 14.10 -15.27 -2.85
CA ILE A 24 13.32 -16.50 -2.83
C ILE A 24 12.66 -16.73 -4.19
N ALA A 25 12.02 -15.71 -4.75
CA ALA A 25 11.39 -15.79 -6.06
C ALA A 25 12.40 -16.08 -7.19
N ALA A 26 13.61 -15.53 -7.11
CA ALA A 26 14.68 -15.76 -8.08
C ALA A 26 15.35 -17.13 -7.92
N SER A 27 15.42 -17.67 -6.70
CA SER A 27 16.06 -18.96 -6.39
C SER A 27 15.15 -20.18 -6.59
N HIS A 28 13.83 -19.99 -6.50
CA HIS A 28 12.84 -21.07 -6.66
C HIS A 28 11.95 -20.80 -7.89
N VAL A 29 12.46 -21.20 -9.06
CA VAL A 29 11.81 -21.05 -10.38
C VAL A 29 10.44 -21.76 -10.45
N ASP A 30 10.20 -22.76 -9.60
CA ASP A 30 9.00 -23.62 -9.62
C ASP A 30 7.74 -22.98 -8.99
N ILE A 31 7.85 -21.83 -8.31
CA ILE A 31 6.74 -21.24 -7.54
C ILE A 31 5.79 -20.39 -8.40
N GLY A 32 6.23 -19.98 -9.59
CA GLY A 32 5.50 -19.01 -10.42
C GLY A 32 4.54 -19.62 -11.45
N LEU A 33 4.88 -20.78 -12.01
CA LEU A 33 4.13 -21.41 -13.11
C LEU A 33 3.20 -22.48 -12.56
N LYS A 34 1.90 -22.26 -12.73
CA LYS A 34 0.89 -23.27 -12.42
C LYS A 34 0.66 -24.16 -13.62
N GLU A 35 0.74 -25.48 -13.40
CA GLU A 35 0.29 -26.48 -14.36
C GLU A 35 -1.17 -26.26 -14.74
N ARG A 36 -1.53 -26.61 -15.98
CA ARG A 36 -2.90 -26.61 -16.52
C ARG A 36 -3.62 -25.27 -16.38
N THR A 37 -2.85 -24.19 -16.22
CA THR A 37 -3.37 -22.84 -16.05
C THR A 37 -2.71 -21.94 -17.07
N PHE A 38 -3.47 -21.03 -17.67
CA PHE A 38 -2.90 -19.94 -18.46
C PHE A 38 -2.27 -18.93 -17.51
N ASN A 39 -0.95 -18.80 -17.56
CA ASN A 39 -0.17 -17.86 -16.77
C ASN A 39 0.08 -16.59 -17.61
N ASP A 40 -0.44 -15.45 -17.16
CA ASP A 40 -0.37 -14.13 -17.82
C ASP A 40 0.53 -13.15 -17.05
N ARG A 41 1.43 -13.67 -16.22
CA ARG A 41 2.35 -12.87 -15.37
C ARG A 41 3.34 -12.02 -16.17
N PHE A 42 3.57 -12.36 -17.44
CA PHE A 42 4.47 -11.64 -18.32
C PHE A 42 3.66 -10.73 -19.25
N LYS A 43 3.99 -9.45 -19.30
CA LYS A 43 3.21 -8.51 -20.10
C LYS A 43 3.20 -8.91 -21.58
N ASN A 44 2.01 -9.06 -22.15
CA ASN A 44 1.77 -9.47 -23.54
C ASN A 44 2.30 -10.87 -23.90
N VAL A 45 2.56 -11.73 -22.91
CA VAL A 45 2.92 -13.13 -23.14
C VAL A 45 2.07 -14.03 -22.25
N VAL A 46 1.30 -14.94 -22.86
CA VAL A 46 0.53 -15.96 -22.14
C VAL A 46 1.25 -17.28 -22.26
N LEU A 47 1.47 -17.96 -21.14
CA LEU A 47 2.16 -19.24 -21.06
C LEU A 47 1.25 -20.30 -20.43
N TYR A 48 1.05 -21.40 -21.13
CA TYR A 48 0.38 -22.59 -20.63
C TYR A 48 1.35 -23.76 -20.65
N VAL A 49 1.36 -24.52 -19.56
CA VAL A 49 2.15 -25.75 -19.43
C VAL A 49 1.21 -26.83 -18.91
N ASN A 50 1.12 -27.95 -19.62
CA ASN A 50 0.24 -29.05 -19.22
C ASN A 50 0.76 -29.77 -17.96
N LYS A 51 2.06 -30.06 -17.93
CA LYS A 51 2.70 -30.78 -16.82
C LYS A 51 4.13 -30.28 -16.58
N ILE A 52 4.54 -30.18 -15.32
CA ILE A 52 5.87 -29.79 -14.89
C ILE A 52 6.51 -30.98 -14.19
N ASP A 53 7.60 -31.49 -14.76
CA ASP A 53 8.42 -32.50 -14.09
C ASP A 53 9.48 -31.81 -13.24
N LEU A 54 9.25 -31.78 -11.93
CA LEU A 54 10.15 -31.18 -10.94
C LEU A 54 11.46 -31.93 -10.77
N LYS A 55 11.52 -33.24 -11.07
CA LYS A 55 12.74 -34.04 -10.93
C LYS A 55 13.72 -33.73 -12.06
N GLU A 56 13.21 -33.66 -13.28
CA GLU A 56 14.00 -33.41 -14.49
C GLU A 56 14.05 -31.93 -14.89
N ARG A 57 13.33 -31.06 -14.17
CA ARG A 57 13.12 -29.63 -14.47
C ARG A 57 12.68 -29.41 -15.92
N LYS A 58 11.73 -30.24 -16.37
CA LYS A 58 11.16 -30.21 -17.72
C LYS A 58 9.71 -29.73 -17.68
N LEU A 59 9.37 -28.91 -18.65
CA LEU A 59 8.02 -28.45 -18.94
C LEU A 59 7.50 -29.28 -20.13
N LEU A 60 6.31 -29.85 -20.00
CA LEU A 60 5.69 -30.71 -21.02
C LEU A 60 4.43 -30.05 -21.57
N ASP A 61 4.26 -30.17 -22.90
CA ASP A 61 3.20 -29.55 -23.70
C ASP A 61 3.01 -28.08 -23.38
N ILE A 62 3.90 -27.28 -23.97
CA ILE A 62 4.00 -25.86 -23.74
C ILE A 62 3.29 -25.14 -24.87
N PHE A 63 2.39 -24.24 -24.50
CA PHE A 63 1.71 -23.33 -25.40
C PHE A 63 2.02 -21.90 -24.97
N ILE A 64 2.47 -21.08 -25.92
CA ILE A 64 2.83 -19.69 -25.68
C ILE A 64 2.15 -18.82 -26.71
N GLU A 65 1.51 -17.75 -26.25
CA GLU A 65 1.05 -16.67 -27.11
C GLU A 65 1.87 -15.42 -26.82
N ASP A 66 2.63 -14.95 -27.80
CA ASP A 66 3.45 -13.75 -27.72
C ASP A 66 2.82 -12.62 -28.56
N LYS A 67 2.36 -11.59 -27.85
CA LYS A 67 1.73 -10.37 -28.38
C LYS A 67 2.62 -9.13 -28.15
N ARG A 68 3.93 -9.31 -27.89
CA ARG A 68 4.84 -8.18 -27.62
C ARG A 68 4.98 -7.22 -28.81
N LYS A 69 4.75 -7.70 -30.04
CA LYS A 69 4.67 -6.87 -31.25
C LYS A 69 3.18 -6.61 -31.59
N PRO A 70 2.73 -5.35 -31.66
CA PRO A 70 1.30 -5.04 -31.82
C PRO A 70 0.70 -5.55 -33.15
N ASP A 71 1.52 -5.70 -34.20
CA ASP A 71 1.06 -6.12 -35.53
C ASP A 71 1.26 -7.62 -35.82
N VAL A 72 1.91 -8.36 -34.90
CA VAL A 72 2.28 -9.77 -35.10
C VAL A 72 1.97 -10.56 -33.83
N VAL A 73 1.03 -11.50 -33.95
CA VAL A 73 0.75 -12.49 -32.89
C VAL A 73 1.54 -13.75 -33.23
N SER A 74 2.40 -14.19 -32.30
CA SER A 74 3.17 -15.44 -32.45
C SER A 74 2.66 -16.47 -31.47
N THR A 75 2.15 -17.58 -31.98
CA THR A 75 1.77 -18.76 -31.18
C THR A 75 2.87 -19.79 -31.26
N VAL A 76 3.45 -20.17 -30.14
CA VAL A 76 4.49 -21.19 -30.05
C VAL A 76 3.91 -22.42 -29.37
N VAL A 77 4.09 -23.59 -29.99
CA VAL A 77 3.73 -24.88 -29.41
C VAL A 77 4.96 -25.76 -29.39
N ALA A 78 5.28 -26.33 -28.24
CA ALA A 78 6.44 -27.20 -28.08
C ALA A 78 6.13 -28.39 -27.13
N PRO A 79 6.59 -29.61 -27.46
CA PRO A 79 6.38 -30.78 -26.60
C PRO A 79 7.21 -30.74 -25.31
N GLU A 80 8.44 -30.22 -25.39
CA GLU A 80 9.36 -30.12 -24.25
C GLU A 80 9.95 -28.72 -24.15
N GLY A 81 10.22 -28.30 -22.92
CA GLY A 81 11.02 -27.12 -22.65
C GLY A 81 11.65 -27.11 -21.27
N ARG A 82 12.60 -26.20 -21.06
CA ARG A 82 13.25 -25.97 -19.78
C ARG A 82 13.31 -24.48 -19.50
N LEU A 83 13.05 -24.12 -18.26
CA LEU A 83 13.15 -22.74 -17.80
C LEU A 83 14.46 -22.56 -17.05
N LEU A 84 15.32 -21.68 -17.55
CA LEU A 84 16.58 -21.31 -16.93
C LEU A 84 16.48 -19.85 -16.48
N SER A 85 16.95 -19.55 -15.27
CA SER A 85 17.03 -18.19 -14.75
C SER A 85 18.49 -17.76 -14.75
N GLU A 86 18.78 -16.51 -15.14
CA GLU A 86 20.12 -15.95 -15.00
C GLU A 86 20.31 -15.43 -13.55
N PRO A 87 21.30 -15.92 -12.78
CA PRO A 87 21.50 -15.45 -11.41
C PRO A 87 21.69 -13.93 -11.36
N GLY A 88 20.89 -13.24 -10.55
CA GLY A 88 21.00 -11.78 -10.32
C GLY A 88 20.36 -10.88 -11.37
N LYS A 89 19.84 -11.43 -12.48
CA LYS A 89 19.04 -10.68 -13.47
C LYS A 89 17.71 -11.41 -13.59
N PHE A 90 16.58 -10.73 -13.35
CA PHE A 90 15.24 -11.31 -13.44
C PHE A 90 14.82 -11.66 -14.89
N ILE A 91 15.70 -12.33 -15.62
CA ILE A 91 15.58 -12.76 -17.00
C ILE A 91 15.48 -14.27 -16.97
N PHE A 92 14.38 -14.77 -17.52
CA PHE A 92 14.10 -16.19 -17.64
C PHE A 92 14.22 -16.60 -19.10
N HIS A 93 15.08 -17.58 -19.37
CA HIS A 93 15.26 -18.20 -20.67
C HIS A 93 14.45 -19.48 -20.72
N LEU A 94 13.39 -19.46 -21.52
CA LEU A 94 12.58 -20.63 -21.81
C LEU A 94 13.12 -21.29 -23.08
N MET A 95 13.87 -22.37 -22.90
CA MET A 95 14.40 -23.19 -23.99
C MET A 95 13.36 -24.21 -24.39
N LEU A 96 12.81 -24.08 -25.59
CA LEU A 96 11.81 -24.98 -26.17
C LEU A 96 12.47 -25.89 -27.21
N SER A 97 12.05 -27.14 -27.25
CA SER A 97 12.61 -28.16 -28.13
C SER A 97 11.54 -28.75 -29.07
N ASN A 98 11.89 -28.93 -30.34
CA ASN A 98 11.08 -29.59 -31.37
C ASN A 98 9.65 -29.05 -31.51
N GLY A 99 9.51 -27.72 -31.59
CA GLY A 99 8.20 -27.06 -31.66
C GLY A 99 7.93 -26.37 -33.00
N THR A 100 6.78 -25.69 -33.05
CA THR A 100 6.35 -24.88 -34.18
C THR A 100 5.93 -23.50 -33.71
N ILE A 101 6.29 -22.47 -34.47
CA ILE A 101 5.86 -21.09 -34.29
C ILE A 101 4.89 -20.75 -35.42
N HIS A 102 3.67 -20.36 -35.07
CA HIS A 102 2.69 -19.80 -35.99
C HIS A 102 2.64 -18.29 -35.80
N GLN A 103 3.08 -17.53 -36.80
CA GLN A 103 3.03 -16.07 -36.79
C GLN A 103 1.92 -15.58 -37.70
N THR A 104 1.03 -14.76 -37.13
CA THR A 104 -0.03 -14.09 -37.89
C THR A 104 0.26 -12.61 -37.93
N ASN A 105 0.53 -12.09 -39.13
CA ASN A 105 0.68 -10.65 -39.34
C ASN A 105 -0.69 -10.04 -39.65
N LEU A 106 -1.16 -9.19 -38.74
CA LEU A 106 -2.49 -8.58 -38.81
C LEU A 106 -2.60 -7.58 -39.97
N LYS A 107 -1.51 -6.88 -40.31
CA LYS A 107 -1.48 -5.88 -41.41
C LYS A 107 -1.45 -6.52 -42.79
N LYS A 108 -0.64 -7.56 -42.96
CA LYS A 108 -0.45 -8.25 -44.25
C LYS A 108 -1.44 -9.40 -44.48
N LYS A 109 -2.29 -9.71 -43.49
CA LYS A 109 -3.19 -10.88 -43.48
C LYS A 109 -2.47 -12.18 -43.87
N SER A 110 -1.22 -12.32 -43.44
CA SER A 110 -0.36 -13.46 -43.79
C SER A 110 -0.09 -14.30 -42.55
N ALA A 111 -0.16 -15.62 -42.70
CA ALA A 111 0.22 -16.59 -41.68
C ALA A 111 1.50 -17.31 -42.12
N THR A 112 2.46 -17.44 -41.20
CA THR A 112 3.72 -18.16 -41.44
C THR A 112 3.92 -19.19 -40.34
N ALA A 113 4.28 -20.41 -40.72
CA ALA A 113 4.62 -21.48 -39.79
C ALA A 113 6.13 -21.77 -39.88
N ILE A 114 6.81 -21.77 -38.74
CA ILE A 114 8.25 -22.05 -38.63
C ILE A 114 8.42 -23.25 -37.71
N ARG A 115 9.01 -24.33 -38.22
CA ARG A 115 9.39 -25.49 -37.40
C ARG A 115 10.81 -25.28 -36.87
N PHE A 116 11.04 -25.53 -35.58
CA PHE A 116 12.35 -25.35 -34.96
C PHE A 116 12.78 -26.59 -34.18
N GLY A 117 14.09 -26.86 -34.19
CA GLY A 117 14.69 -27.85 -33.30
C GLY A 117 14.89 -27.30 -31.88
N THR A 118 15.37 -26.06 -31.77
CA THR A 118 15.52 -25.36 -30.49
C THR A 118 15.13 -23.90 -30.66
N TYR A 119 14.33 -23.37 -29.73
CA TYR A 119 13.94 -21.96 -29.69
C TYR A 119 14.09 -21.43 -28.27
N ASN A 120 14.84 -20.33 -28.10
CA ASN A 120 15.06 -19.71 -26.80
C ASN A 120 14.21 -18.44 -26.69
N LEU A 121 13.18 -18.50 -25.85
CA LEU A 121 12.34 -17.35 -25.53
C LEU A 121 12.84 -16.68 -24.25
N SER A 122 13.31 -15.44 -24.37
CA SER A 122 13.72 -14.65 -23.19
C SER A 122 12.54 -13.82 -22.65
N LEU A 123 12.21 -14.05 -21.39
CA LEU A 123 11.19 -13.36 -20.61
C LEU A 123 11.90 -12.47 -19.59
N ASP A 124 11.86 -11.16 -19.82
CA ASP A 124 12.53 -10.16 -18.99
C ASP A 124 11.53 -9.57 -17.98
N MET A 125 11.50 -10.12 -16.76
CA MET A 125 10.68 -9.57 -15.67
C MET A 125 11.30 -8.33 -15.03
N SER A 126 12.58 -8.04 -15.28
CA SER A 126 13.25 -6.89 -14.69
C SER A 126 12.61 -5.57 -15.11
N LYS A 127 12.09 -5.48 -16.35
CA LYS A 127 11.39 -4.30 -16.85
C LYS A 127 10.01 -4.12 -16.25
N ASP A 128 9.32 -5.22 -15.97
CA ASP A 128 8.00 -5.18 -15.34
C ASP A 128 8.16 -4.84 -13.85
N MET A 129 9.12 -5.45 -13.15
CA MET A 129 9.45 -5.10 -11.76
C MET A 129 10.07 -3.71 -11.61
N ALA A 130 10.88 -3.22 -12.56
CA ALA A 130 11.43 -1.86 -12.51
C ALA A 130 10.40 -0.80 -12.93
N ARG A 131 9.31 -1.17 -13.62
CA ARG A 131 8.17 -0.29 -13.87
C ARG A 131 7.19 -0.28 -12.71
N ASP A 132 6.96 -1.44 -12.11
CA ASP A 132 6.07 -1.60 -10.95
C ASP A 132 6.74 -1.08 -9.66
N GLY A 133 7.99 -1.45 -9.38
CA GLY A 133 8.79 -0.94 -8.28
C GLY A 133 9.19 0.54 -8.39
N ARG A 134 9.17 1.15 -9.59
CA ARG A 134 9.23 2.62 -9.71
C ARG A 134 7.88 3.30 -9.51
N ARG A 135 6.77 2.58 -9.72
CA ARG A 135 5.41 3.03 -9.37
C ARG A 135 5.02 2.71 -7.92
N HIS A 136 5.78 1.83 -7.26
CA HIS A 136 5.41 1.24 -5.98
C HIS A 136 6.62 0.91 -5.08
N LYS A 137 7.71 1.69 -5.12
CA LYS A 137 8.39 1.98 -3.86
C LYS A 137 7.40 2.90 -3.15
N SER A 138 6.44 2.29 -2.45
CA SER A 138 5.32 3.01 -1.82
C SER A 138 5.98 4.15 -1.05
N ARG A 139 5.55 5.40 -1.21
CA ARG A 139 6.32 6.54 -0.67
C ARG A 139 6.52 6.42 0.86
N GLU A 140 5.73 5.58 1.52
CA GLU A 140 5.89 5.09 2.89
C GLU A 140 7.14 4.24 3.19
N GLU A 141 7.80 3.67 2.19
CA GLU A 141 9.00 2.82 2.30
C GLU A 141 10.31 3.61 2.20
N MET A 142 10.26 4.84 1.67
CA MET A 142 11.44 5.69 1.60
C MET A 142 11.95 6.05 3.00
N SER A 143 13.26 6.00 3.20
CA SER A 143 13.90 6.49 4.42
C SER A 143 13.69 8.00 4.57
N ILE A 144 13.85 8.53 5.79
CA ILE A 144 13.72 9.98 6.04
C ILE A 144 14.73 10.79 5.20
N GLY A 145 15.93 10.23 4.98
CA GLY A 145 16.96 10.86 4.14
C GLY A 145 16.57 10.92 2.67
N GLU A 146 16.08 9.80 2.11
CA GLU A 146 15.56 9.75 0.74
C GLU A 146 14.34 10.67 0.56
N LEU A 147 13.44 10.74 1.55
CA LEU A 147 12.27 11.61 1.51
C LEU A 147 12.67 13.09 1.46
N ARG A 148 13.66 13.51 2.25
CA ARG A 148 14.19 14.88 2.23
C ARG A 148 14.89 15.19 0.91
N GLY A 149 15.76 14.29 0.43
CA GLY A 149 16.39 14.45 -0.87
C GLY A 149 15.39 14.52 -2.03
N PHE A 150 14.28 13.77 -1.94
CA PHE A 150 13.19 13.84 -2.90
C PHE A 150 12.48 15.19 -2.88
N ILE A 151 12.16 15.72 -1.69
CA ILE A 151 11.53 17.04 -1.51
C ILE A 151 12.45 18.17 -2.03
N ASP A 152 13.76 18.10 -1.75
CA ASP A 152 14.72 19.13 -2.15
C ASP A 152 15.02 19.13 -3.65
N SER A 153 14.99 17.95 -4.29
CA SER A 153 15.20 17.78 -5.74
C SER A 153 13.95 18.10 -6.57
N HIS A 154 12.75 17.96 -6.00
CA HIS A 154 11.49 18.23 -6.71
C HIS A 154 11.05 19.68 -6.48
N ARG A 155 11.41 20.54 -7.44
CA ARG A 155 11.09 21.97 -7.42
C ARG A 155 9.63 22.29 -7.80
N GLU A 156 8.97 21.39 -8.54
CA GLU A 156 7.58 21.53 -8.94
C GLU A 156 6.65 20.98 -7.85
N ARG A 157 5.63 21.77 -7.47
CA ARG A 157 4.66 21.44 -6.43
C ARG A 157 3.58 20.48 -6.94
N ASP A 158 4.00 19.35 -7.47
CA ASP A 158 3.10 18.30 -7.93
C ASP A 158 2.51 17.51 -6.76
N LYS A 159 1.49 16.70 -7.04
CA LYS A 159 0.90 15.76 -6.06
C LYS A 159 1.99 14.93 -5.36
N ALA A 160 3.01 14.54 -6.11
CA ALA A 160 4.15 13.80 -5.61
C ALA A 160 4.94 14.49 -4.49
N TYR A 161 5.07 15.81 -4.57
CA TYR A 161 5.75 16.64 -3.58
C TYR A 161 4.93 16.73 -2.28
N TYR A 162 3.61 16.92 -2.40
CA TYR A 162 2.73 17.00 -1.23
C TYR A 162 2.64 15.67 -0.48
N ASP A 163 2.55 14.55 -1.18
CA ASP A 163 2.55 13.22 -0.55
C ASP A 163 3.84 12.98 0.26
N ALA A 164 5.00 13.38 -0.28
CA ALA A 164 6.29 13.24 0.41
C ALA A 164 6.32 14.09 1.69
N GLN A 165 5.82 15.33 1.64
CA GLN A 165 5.71 16.16 2.84
C GLN A 165 4.75 15.57 3.88
N ILE A 166 3.59 15.06 3.44
CA ILE A 166 2.60 14.41 4.32
C ILE A 166 3.25 13.26 5.07
N ILE A 167 3.97 12.38 4.36
CA ILE A 167 4.63 11.21 4.96
C ILE A 167 5.70 11.65 5.96
N LEU A 168 6.47 12.69 5.64
CA LEU A 168 7.46 13.26 6.55
C LEU A 168 6.80 13.73 7.85
N HIS A 169 5.81 14.60 7.75
CA HIS A 169 5.13 15.18 8.92
C HIS A 169 4.36 14.14 9.72
N ARG A 170 3.75 13.14 9.06
CA ARG A 170 3.05 12.04 9.72
C ARG A 170 3.98 11.22 10.61
N ARG A 171 5.20 10.91 10.14
CA ARG A 171 6.20 10.16 10.93
C ARG A 171 6.59 10.88 12.23
N PHE A 172 6.62 12.21 12.24
CA PHE A 172 6.84 13.00 13.46
C PHE A 172 5.56 13.21 14.29
N SER A 173 4.41 13.30 13.63
CA SER A 173 3.10 13.52 14.26
C SER A 173 2.67 12.32 15.12
N ILE A 174 2.97 11.08 14.70
CA ILE A 174 2.57 9.86 15.44
C ILE A 174 3.15 9.81 16.87
N PRO A 175 4.48 9.99 17.09
CA PRO A 175 5.03 10.05 18.45
C PRO A 175 4.42 11.18 19.30
N VAL A 176 4.21 12.36 18.71
CA VAL A 176 3.60 13.51 19.38
C VAL A 176 2.14 13.22 19.76
N ALA A 177 1.42 12.51 18.91
CA ALA A 177 0.05 12.08 19.18
C ALA A 177 -0.05 11.17 20.40
N CYS A 178 0.90 10.25 20.59
CA CYS A 178 0.96 9.39 21.77
C CYS A 178 1.08 10.23 23.06
N LEU A 179 1.92 11.27 23.05
CA LEU A 179 2.05 12.19 24.18
C LEU A 179 0.78 13.01 24.40
N ALA A 180 0.16 13.52 23.33
CA ALA A 180 -1.07 14.30 23.39
C ALA A 180 -2.25 13.48 23.95
N LEU A 181 -2.41 12.24 23.48
CA LEU A 181 -3.44 11.33 23.97
C LEU A 181 -3.17 10.90 25.42
N GLY A 182 -1.91 10.67 25.80
CA GLY A 182 -1.53 10.39 27.18
C GLY A 182 -1.87 11.55 28.12
N LEU A 183 -1.60 12.79 27.70
CA LEU A 183 -1.96 14.00 28.44
C LEU A 183 -3.47 14.14 28.62
N LEU A 184 -4.26 13.79 27.60
CA LEU A 184 -5.72 13.80 27.67
C LEU A 184 -6.27 12.65 28.53
N ALA A 185 -5.64 11.47 28.50
CA ALA A 185 -6.07 10.31 29.26
C ALA A 185 -5.87 10.48 30.77
N PHE A 186 -4.84 11.22 31.20
CA PHE A 186 -4.51 11.44 32.61
C PHE A 186 -5.66 12.06 33.44
N PRO A 187 -6.21 13.26 33.10
CA PRO A 187 -7.30 13.85 33.85
C PRO A 187 -8.60 13.04 33.76
N LEU A 188 -8.87 12.41 32.61
CA LEU A 188 -10.05 11.55 32.42
C LEU A 188 -9.98 10.28 33.26
N GLY A 189 -8.79 9.71 33.44
CA GLY A 189 -8.56 8.54 34.28
C GLY A 189 -8.75 8.84 35.78
N ILE A 190 -8.25 9.99 36.24
CA ILE A 190 -8.33 10.39 37.66
C ILE A 190 -9.78 10.74 38.06
N GLN A 191 -10.49 11.53 37.24
CA GLN A 191 -11.88 11.92 37.55
C GLN A 191 -12.88 10.75 37.47
N SER A 192 -12.55 9.68 36.75
CA SER A 192 -13.40 8.48 36.65
C SER A 192 -13.52 7.68 37.97
N ARG A 193 -12.87 8.11 39.05
CA ARG A 193 -13.08 7.54 40.39
C ARG A 193 -14.42 7.93 41.04
N THR A 194 -15.01 9.08 40.67
CA THR A 194 -16.26 9.61 41.30
C THR A 194 -17.52 9.29 40.49
N THR A 195 -17.44 9.29 39.16
CA THR A 195 -18.54 8.87 38.26
C THR A 195 -18.39 7.38 37.93
N ARG A 196 -19.51 6.63 37.80
CA ARG A 196 -19.55 5.18 37.46
C ARG A 196 -18.36 4.78 36.57
N ARG A 197 -17.45 3.95 37.12
CA ARG A 197 -16.10 3.60 36.59
C ARG A 197 -15.99 3.41 35.07
N SER A 198 -17.06 2.99 34.39
CA SER A 198 -17.08 2.74 32.96
C SER A 198 -17.11 4.00 32.06
N PHE A 199 -17.54 5.17 32.57
CA PHE A 199 -17.72 6.35 31.72
C PHE A 199 -16.42 7.02 31.27
N GLY A 200 -15.38 7.05 32.12
CA GLY A 200 -14.07 7.61 31.75
C GLY A 200 -13.42 6.83 30.60
N LEU A 201 -13.55 5.49 30.60
CA LEU A 201 -13.07 4.63 29.53
C LEU A 201 -13.80 4.88 28.20
N ILE A 202 -15.13 5.01 28.25
CA ILE A 202 -15.94 5.31 27.04
C ILE A 202 -15.54 6.67 26.46
N LEU A 203 -15.32 7.68 27.30
CA LEU A 203 -14.93 9.01 26.86
C LEU A 203 -13.51 9.03 26.27
N CYS A 204 -12.57 8.29 26.87
CA CYS A 204 -11.23 8.10 26.33
C CYS A 204 -11.27 7.44 24.93
N LEU A 205 -12.03 6.35 24.79
CA LEU A 205 -12.20 5.67 23.50
C LEU A 205 -12.86 6.58 22.46
N PHE A 206 -13.84 7.39 22.85
CA PHE A 206 -14.47 8.37 21.97
C PHE A 206 -13.46 9.41 21.45
N PHE A 207 -12.64 9.99 22.32
CA PHE A 207 -11.61 10.95 21.92
C PHE A 207 -10.51 10.32 21.06
N PHE A 208 -10.12 9.07 21.35
CA PHE A 208 -9.20 8.31 20.52
C PHE A 208 -9.75 8.11 19.10
N LEU A 209 -11.02 7.69 18.99
CA LEU A 209 -11.68 7.51 17.70
C LEU A 209 -11.84 8.84 16.95
N LEU A 210 -12.20 9.92 17.66
CA LEU A 210 -12.30 11.26 17.11
C LEU A 210 -10.94 11.71 16.56
N TYR A 211 -9.86 11.51 17.30
CA TYR A 211 -8.49 11.80 16.85
C TYR A 211 -8.16 11.03 15.56
N TYR A 212 -8.46 9.73 15.50
CA TYR A 212 -8.20 8.92 14.31
C TYR A 212 -8.99 9.41 13.08
N LEU A 213 -10.25 9.83 13.28
CA LEU A 213 -11.06 10.43 12.21
C LEU A 213 -10.48 11.75 11.71
N LEU A 214 -10.04 12.63 12.61
CA LEU A 214 -9.36 13.88 12.24
C LEU A 214 -8.07 13.62 11.47
N LEU A 215 -7.26 12.65 11.89
CA LEU A 215 -6.03 12.26 11.19
C LEU A 215 -6.31 11.72 9.78
N THR A 216 -7.32 10.85 9.65
CA THR A 216 -7.73 10.28 8.35
C THR A 216 -8.28 11.36 7.42
N ALA A 217 -9.07 12.29 7.95
CA ALA A 217 -9.56 13.45 7.19
C ALA A 217 -8.39 14.34 6.73
N GLY A 218 -7.44 14.66 7.62
CA GLY A 218 -6.24 15.42 7.28
C GLY A 218 -5.40 14.77 6.19
N TYR A 219 -5.30 13.44 6.19
CA TYR A 219 -4.65 12.66 5.14
C TYR A 219 -5.39 12.79 3.80
N ALA A 220 -6.71 12.54 3.79
CA ALA A 220 -7.54 12.61 2.59
C ALA A 220 -7.57 14.01 1.96
N PHE A 221 -7.58 15.08 2.77
CA PHE A 221 -7.52 16.45 2.27
C PHE A 221 -6.11 16.86 1.80
N GLY A 222 -5.07 16.30 2.41
CA GLY A 222 -3.67 16.52 2.01
C GLY A 222 -3.36 15.93 0.62
N GLU A 223 -3.83 14.73 0.32
CA GLU A 223 -3.61 14.07 -0.99
C GLU A 223 -4.25 14.82 -2.17
N ASN A 224 -5.30 15.60 -1.90
CA ASN A 224 -6.00 16.37 -2.93
C ASN A 224 -5.37 17.77 -3.17
N GLY A 225 -4.30 18.13 -2.45
CA GLY A 225 -3.61 19.42 -2.60
C GLY A 225 -4.43 20.63 -2.13
N ALA A 226 -5.54 20.41 -1.42
CA ALA A 226 -6.48 21.47 -1.05
C ALA A 226 -5.98 22.36 0.12
N TYR A 227 -5.00 21.91 0.90
CA TYR A 227 -4.45 22.64 2.05
C TYR A 227 -2.97 22.29 2.30
N PRO A 228 -2.16 23.16 2.94
CA PRO A 228 -0.79 22.83 3.33
C PRO A 228 -0.73 21.54 4.18
N PRO A 229 0.06 20.51 3.76
CA PRO A 229 0.21 19.24 4.48
C PRO A 229 0.52 19.37 5.96
N VAL A 230 1.27 20.41 6.32
CA VAL A 230 1.65 20.74 7.69
C VAL A 230 0.42 20.91 8.58
N ILE A 231 -0.61 21.63 8.09
CA ILE A 231 -1.80 21.92 8.89
C ILE A 231 -2.63 20.65 9.05
N GLY A 232 -2.82 19.88 7.97
CA GLY A 232 -3.61 18.64 8.01
C GLY A 232 -3.06 17.60 8.99
N MET A 233 -1.73 17.52 9.16
CA MET A 233 -1.08 16.53 10.03
C MET A 233 -0.92 17.00 11.49
N TRP A 234 -0.83 18.31 11.74
CA TRP A 234 -0.60 18.86 13.08
C TRP A 234 -1.87 19.36 13.77
N LEU A 235 -2.90 19.74 13.01
CA LEU A 235 -4.18 20.20 13.57
C LEU A 235 -4.81 19.18 14.54
N PRO A 236 -4.84 17.85 14.24
CA PRO A 236 -5.38 16.88 15.20
C PRO A 236 -4.61 16.90 16.52
N ASN A 237 -3.28 16.96 16.48
CA ASN A 237 -2.44 17.00 17.67
C ASN A 237 -2.67 18.27 18.50
N ILE A 238 -2.71 19.44 17.84
CA ILE A 238 -2.92 20.72 18.52
C ILE A 238 -4.28 20.73 19.22
N LEU A 239 -5.32 20.24 18.55
CA LEU A 239 -6.66 20.12 19.13
C LEU A 239 -6.67 19.17 20.33
N THR A 240 -6.07 18.00 20.21
CA THR A 240 -5.99 17.02 21.31
C THR A 240 -5.21 17.55 22.51
N VAL A 241 -4.08 18.21 22.30
CA VAL A 241 -3.31 18.86 23.37
C VAL A 241 -4.11 19.97 24.03
N SER A 242 -4.78 20.82 23.26
CA SER A 242 -5.58 21.93 23.79
C SER A 242 -6.73 21.41 24.67
N VAL A 243 -7.43 20.38 24.22
CA VAL A 243 -8.51 19.73 24.99
C VAL A 243 -7.95 19.01 26.23
N GLY A 244 -6.84 18.29 26.08
CA GLY A 244 -6.18 17.61 27.19
C GLY A 244 -5.73 18.59 28.29
N LEU A 245 -5.11 19.71 27.90
CA LEU A 245 -4.67 20.74 28.83
C LEU A 245 -5.85 21.44 29.51
N TYR A 246 -6.93 21.72 28.77
CA TYR A 246 -8.16 22.26 29.34
C TYR A 246 -8.74 21.33 30.42
N PHE A 247 -8.85 20.03 30.14
CA PHE A 247 -9.32 19.06 31.13
C PHE A 247 -8.37 18.92 32.33
N LEU A 248 -7.06 19.01 32.11
CA LEU A 248 -6.06 18.95 33.17
C LEU A 248 -6.16 20.16 34.12
N LEU A 249 -6.25 21.38 33.58
CA LEU A 249 -6.44 22.60 34.36
C LEU A 249 -7.75 22.58 35.15
N GLN A 250 -8.79 21.98 34.58
CA GLN A 250 -10.09 21.89 35.25
C GLN A 250 -10.13 20.80 36.33
N ALA A 251 -9.43 19.68 36.10
CA ALA A 251 -9.22 18.66 37.12
C ALA A 251 -8.44 19.19 38.31
N ALA A 252 -7.41 20.01 38.07
CA ALA A 252 -6.65 20.67 39.12
C ALA A 252 -7.48 21.67 39.95
N ARG A 253 -8.59 22.18 39.39
CA ARG A 253 -9.52 23.12 40.06
C ARG A 253 -10.69 22.43 40.77
N GLU A 254 -10.66 21.10 40.95
CA GLU A 254 -11.69 20.27 41.60
C GLU A 254 -13.13 20.45 41.08
N ARG A 255 -13.33 21.02 39.88
CA ARG A 255 -14.66 21.18 39.29
C ARG A 255 -15.09 19.88 38.61
N THR A 256 -15.82 19.04 39.33
CA THR A 256 -16.36 17.74 38.86
C THR A 256 -17.45 17.82 37.77
N LEU A 257 -17.94 19.02 37.44
CA LEU A 257 -19.14 19.23 36.60
C LEU A 257 -18.92 19.13 35.07
N VAL A 258 -17.69 18.88 34.60
CA VAL A 258 -17.36 18.98 33.16
C VAL A 258 -17.69 17.71 32.41
N ILE A 259 -17.43 16.54 32.99
CA ILE A 259 -17.72 15.25 32.34
C ILE A 259 -19.23 15.15 32.05
N GLU A 260 -20.07 15.51 33.03
CA GLU A 260 -21.53 15.54 32.82
C GLU A 260 -21.94 16.52 31.73
N THR A 261 -21.34 17.72 31.68
CA THR A 261 -21.64 18.71 30.65
C THR A 261 -21.22 18.23 29.26
N VAL A 262 -20.02 17.68 29.12
CA VAL A 262 -19.50 17.11 27.86
C VAL A 262 -20.35 15.93 27.41
N VAL A 263 -20.72 15.03 28.33
CA VAL A 263 -21.63 13.91 28.06
C VAL A 263 -23.00 14.40 27.60
N GLN A 264 -23.58 15.40 28.27
CA GLN A 264 -24.85 16.00 27.84
C GLN A 264 -24.73 16.65 26.46
N LEU A 265 -23.61 17.28 26.15
CA LEU A 265 -23.36 17.91 24.85
C LEU A 265 -23.24 16.84 23.75
N LEU A 266 -22.54 15.74 24.01
CA LEU A 266 -22.45 14.58 23.11
C LEU A 266 -23.83 13.92 22.88
N VAL A 267 -24.61 13.71 23.95
CA VAL A 267 -25.99 13.17 23.85
C VAL A 267 -26.91 14.11 23.09
N ARG A 268 -26.80 15.43 23.30
CA ARG A 268 -27.54 16.45 22.54
C ARG A 268 -27.13 16.45 21.06
N ALA A 269 -25.84 16.32 20.75
CA ALA A 269 -25.36 16.22 19.38
C ALA A 269 -25.91 14.96 18.68
N PHE A 270 -25.83 13.80 19.34
CA PHE A 270 -26.35 12.53 18.80
C PHE A 270 -27.87 12.53 18.60
N SER A 271 -28.61 13.09 19.56
CA SER A 271 -30.07 13.21 19.46
C SER A 271 -30.53 14.20 18.39
N ARG A 272 -29.76 15.27 18.12
CA ARG A 272 -29.98 16.17 16.98
C ARG A 272 -29.73 15.46 15.64
N LEU A 273 -28.67 14.66 15.54
CA LEU A 273 -28.39 13.87 14.34
C LEU A 273 -29.52 12.87 14.02
N LYS A 274 -30.05 12.20 15.05
CA LYS A 274 -31.16 11.24 14.92
C LYS A 274 -32.49 11.91 14.52
N ARG A 275 -32.72 13.16 14.94
CA ARG A 275 -33.87 13.97 14.47
C ARG A 275 -33.73 14.38 13.00
N PHE A 276 -32.51 14.59 12.52
CA PHE A 276 -32.26 14.94 11.12
C PHE A 276 -32.51 13.75 10.17
N GLN A 277 -32.13 12.53 10.58
CA GLN A 277 -32.42 11.31 9.81
C GLN A 277 -33.92 10.95 9.76
N ARG A 278 -34.70 11.24 10.81
CA ARG A 278 -36.17 10.99 10.79
C ARG A 278 -36.93 11.92 9.84
N ARG A 279 -36.45 13.14 9.57
CA ARG A 279 -37.08 14.04 8.58
C ARG A 279 -36.89 13.61 7.12
N ARG A 280 -35.84 12.83 6.79
CA ARG A 280 -35.62 12.32 5.43
C ARG A 280 -36.45 11.08 5.07
N ARG A 281 -37.00 10.33 6.03
CA ARG A 281 -37.86 9.16 5.72
C ARG A 281 -39.32 9.51 5.41
N HIS A 282 -39.80 10.71 5.73
CA HIS A 282 -41.17 11.12 5.44
C HIS A 282 -41.36 11.81 4.07
N VAL A 283 -40.31 11.95 3.26
CA VAL A 283 -40.38 12.60 1.92
C VAL A 283 -40.37 11.56 0.77
N HIS A 284 -40.42 10.27 1.07
CA HIS A 284 -40.48 9.18 0.07
C HIS A 284 -41.73 8.29 0.19
N SER A 285 -42.77 8.75 0.89
CA SER A 285 -44.06 8.04 0.98
C SER A 285 -45.26 8.94 0.61
N ARG A 286 -45.11 9.79 -0.40
CA ARG A 286 -46.22 10.44 -1.09
C ARG A 286 -45.99 10.33 -2.58
#